data_AF-A0A7Z8L3X9-F1
#
_entry.id   AF-A0A7Z8L3X9-F1
#
_cell.length_a   1.000
_cell.length_b   1.000
_cell.length_c   1.000
_cell.angle_alpha   90.00
_cell.angle_beta   90.00
_cell.angle_gamma   90.00
#
_symmetry.space_group_name_H-M   'P 1'
#
loop_
_entity.id
_entity.type
_entity.pdbx_description
1 polymer ?
#
loop_
_entity_poly.entity_id
_entity_poly.type
_entity_poly.pdbx_seq_one_letter_code
_entity_poly.pdbx_strand_id
1 'polypeptide(L)' 'MAQTPRLSRQPVFLHVCLVTETFLPEVNGVAMTLGRLVAGMRSAGHRMTVVRPRQDSDPSQENDQTLRLG' A
#
# COMPACT_ATOMS: atom_id res chain seq x y z
N MET A 1 8.94 -43.03 -18.08
CA MET A 1 8.07 -42.09 -17.34
C MET A 1 8.97 -41.10 -16.63
N ALA A 2 9.22 -39.92 -17.22
CA ALA A 2 10.09 -38.90 -16.63
C ALA A 2 9.25 -37.93 -15.79
N GLN A 3 9.68 -37.70 -14.55
CA GLN A 3 8.98 -36.85 -13.59
C GLN A 3 9.41 -35.40 -13.80
N THR A 4 8.50 -34.54 -14.27
CA THR A 4 8.78 -33.11 -14.48
C THR A 4 9.10 -32.43 -13.15
N PRO A 5 10.25 -31.74 -13.00
CA PRO A 5 10.56 -31.03 -11.76
C PRO A 5 9.55 -29.90 -11.58
N ARG A 6 8.71 -29.98 -10.53
CA ARG A 6 7.94 -28.84 -10.07
C ARG A 6 8.95 -27.85 -9.49
N LEU A 7 9.14 -26.70 -10.14
CA LEU A 7 9.83 -25.57 -9.54
C LEU A 7 9.06 -25.22 -8.26
N SER A 8 9.63 -25.53 -7.10
CA SER A 8 9.13 -25.04 -5.82
C SER A 8 9.29 -23.53 -5.83
N ARG A 9 8.24 -22.82 -6.23
CA ARG A 9 8.21 -21.37 -6.14
C ARG A 9 8.20 -21.01 -4.66
N GLN A 10 9.38 -20.80 -4.10
CA GLN A 10 9.48 -20.27 -2.75
C GLN A 10 8.75 -18.91 -2.73
N PRO A 11 7.85 -18.69 -1.76
CA PRO A 11 7.16 -17.41 -1.67
C PRO A 11 8.20 -16.32 -1.38
N VAL A 12 8.34 -15.40 -2.33
CA VAL A 12 9.13 -14.17 -2.17
C VAL A 12 8.25 -13.11 -1.53
N PHE A 13 8.58 -12.72 -0.31
CA PHE A 13 7.97 -11.56 0.34
C PHE A 13 8.60 -10.29 -0.23
N LEU A 14 7.76 -9.29 -0.48
CA LEU A 14 8.16 -8.04 -1.14
C LEU A 14 7.86 -6.87 -0.22
N HIS A 15 8.60 -5.78 -0.40
CA HIS A 15 8.21 -4.47 0.09
C HIS A 15 7.73 -3.64 -1.09
N VAL A 16 6.44 -3.29 -1.08
CA VAL A 16 5.81 -2.49 -2.13
C VAL A 16 5.39 -1.13 -1.57
N CYS A 17 5.73 -0.07 -2.29
CA CYS A 17 5.24 1.29 -2.02
C CYS A 17 4.10 1.63 -2.98
N LEU A 18 2.89 1.75 -2.46
CA LEU A 18 1.72 2.23 -3.20
C LEU A 18 1.69 3.76 -3.12
N VAL A 19 1.99 4.42 -4.24
CA VAL A 19 1.83 5.88 -4.38
C VAL A 19 0.49 6.15 -5.04
N THR A 20 -0.37 6.95 -4.42
CA THR A 20 -1.74 7.18 -4.90
C THR A 20 -2.26 8.54 -4.46
N GLU A 21 -3.16 9.13 -5.23
CA GLU A 21 -3.83 10.38 -4.85
C GLU A 21 -4.90 10.16 -3.77
N THR A 22 -5.45 8.94 -3.67
CA THR A 22 -6.58 8.62 -2.79
C THR A 22 -6.31 7.34 -2.00
N PHE A 23 -6.61 7.36 -0.71
CA PHE A 23 -6.57 6.18 0.14
C PHE A 23 -7.49 6.38 1.34
N LEU A 24 -7.70 5.33 2.14
CA LEU A 24 -8.42 5.46 3.42
C LEU A 24 -7.83 6.64 4.23
N PRO A 25 -8.68 7.48 4.86
CA PRO A 25 -10.10 7.25 5.19
C PRO A 25 -11.13 7.64 4.12
N GLU A 26 -10.73 8.02 2.90
CA GLU A 26 -11.69 8.39 1.85
C GLU A 26 -12.68 7.25 1.54
N VAL A 27 -13.96 7.58 1.37
CA VAL A 27 -15.06 6.61 1.18
C VAL A 27 -15.38 6.31 -0.28
N ASN A 28 -14.60 6.87 -1.22
CA ASN A 28 -14.81 6.61 -2.63
C ASN A 28 -14.45 5.13 -2.98
N GLY A 29 -15.00 4.63 -4.08
CA GLY A 29 -14.80 3.22 -4.48
C GLY A 29 -13.35 2.85 -4.75
N VAL A 30 -12.51 3.82 -5.13
CA VAL A 30 -11.07 3.60 -5.40
C VAL A 30 -10.30 3.37 -4.10
N ALA A 31 -10.47 4.26 -3.12
CA ALA A 31 -9.86 4.15 -1.79
C ALA A 31 -10.22 2.82 -1.12
N MET A 32 -11.49 2.39 -1.22
CA MET A 32 -11.92 1.08 -0.70
C MET A 32 -11.21 -0.08 -1.42
N THR A 33 -11.09 -0.01 -2.74
CA THR A 33 -10.43 -1.05 -3.54
C THR A 33 -8.94 -1.14 -3.22
N LEU A 34 -8.25 0.02 -3.12
CA LEU A 34 -6.85 0.09 -2.73
C LEU A 34 -6.63 -0.40 -1.30
N GLY A 35 -7.54 -0.09 -0.37
CA GLY A 35 -7.52 -0.61 1.00
C GLY A 35 -7.60 -2.15 1.03
N ARG A 36 -8.50 -2.74 0.23
CA ARG A 36 -8.60 -4.21 0.10
C ARG A 36 -7.36 -4.83 -0.53
N LEU A 37 -6.77 -4.20 -1.55
CA LEU A 37 -5.52 -4.64 -2.15
C LEU A 37 -4.39 -4.65 -1.12
N VAL A 38 -4.19 -3.55 -0.39
CA VAL A 38 -3.16 -3.45 0.66
C VAL A 38 -3.39 -4.51 1.75
N ALA A 39 -4.64 -4.73 2.16
CA ALA A 39 -4.97 -5.77 3.14
C ALA A 39 -4.64 -7.18 2.61
N GLY A 40 -5.00 -7.50 1.37
CA GLY A 40 -4.67 -8.77 0.73
C GLY A 40 -3.17 -9.01 0.60
N MET A 41 -2.43 -7.98 0.17
CA MET A 41 -0.97 -8.04 0.05
C MET A 41 -0.29 -8.25 1.42
N ARG A 42 -0.77 -7.57 2.47
CA ARG A 42 -0.29 -7.79 3.84
C ARG A 42 -0.61 -9.19 4.33
N SER A 43 -1.83 -9.70 4.07
CA SER A 43 -2.22 -11.07 4.42
C SER A 43 -1.40 -12.13 3.69
N ALA A 44 -0.88 -11.83 2.50
CA ALA A 44 0.04 -12.68 1.76
C ALA A 44 1.51 -12.56 2.23
N GLY A 45 1.80 -11.73 3.25
CA GLY A 45 3.12 -11.56 3.86
C GLY A 45 3.97 -10.45 3.24
N HIS A 46 3.41 -9.62 2.35
CA HIS A 46 4.14 -8.48 1.80
C HIS A 46 4.10 -7.27 2.74
N ARG A 47 5.20 -6.52 2.79
CA ARG A 47 5.26 -5.22 3.45
C ARG A 47 4.70 -4.16 2.51
N MET A 48 3.75 -3.36 3.01
CA MET A 48 3.10 -2.31 2.23
C MET A 48 3.32 -0.94 2.88
N THR A 49 3.93 -0.03 2.12
CA THR A 49 3.94 1.41 2.40
C THR A 49 2.90 2.08 1.52
N VAL A 50 2.13 3.03 2.05
CA VAL A 50 1.20 3.84 1.27
C VAL A 50 1.64 5.29 1.36
N VAL A 51 1.78 5.94 0.21
CA VAL A 51 2.09 7.36 0.09
C VAL A 51 0.94 8.02 -0.64
N ARG A 52 0.34 9.02 0.01
CA ARG A 52 -0.72 9.85 -0.55
C ARG A 52 -0.51 11.31 -0.18
N PRO A 53 -0.99 12.27 -0.98
CA PRO A 53 -1.13 13.65 -0.53
C PRO A 53 -1.96 13.71 0.75
N ARG A 54 -1.55 14.60 1.66
CA ARG A 54 -2.35 14.93 2.85
C ARG A 54 -3.64 15.62 2.39
N GLN A 55 -4.77 15.18 2.94
CA GLN A 55 -6.07 15.82 2.70
C GLN A 55 -6.41 16.73 3.87
N ASP A 56 -7.27 17.72 3.64
CA ASP A 56 -7.67 18.69 4.66
C ASP A 56 -8.33 18.04 5.89
N SER A 57 -9.00 16.90 5.68
CA SER A 57 -9.64 16.11 6.73
C SER A 57 -8.68 15.20 7.51
N ASP A 58 -7.41 15.10 7.11
CA ASP A 58 -6.43 14.30 7.85
C ASP A 58 -6.11 14.99 9.19
N PRO A 59 -5.95 14.22 10.28
CA PRO A 59 -5.57 14.80 11.55
C PRO A 59 -4.22 15.51 11.41
N SER A 60 -4.12 16.74 11.93
CA SER A 60 -2.87 17.48 12.00
C SER A 60 -1.87 16.72 12.85
N GLN A 61 -0.81 16.18 12.24
CA GLN A 61 0.35 15.72 12.99
C GLN A 61 1.21 16.94 13.33
N GLU A 62 1.50 17.17 14.62
CA GLU A 62 2.30 18.31 15.11
C GLU A 62 3.74 18.38 14.55
N ASN A 63 4.18 17.38 13.77
CA ASN A 63 5.47 17.35 13.09
C ASN A 63 5.45 17.97 11.67
N ASP A 64 4.41 18.72 11.32
CA ASP A 64 4.27 19.43 10.05
C ASP A 64 5.20 20.68 10.03
N GLN A 65 6.52 20.46 10.05
CA GLN A 65 7.49 21.46 9.57
C GLN A 65 7.32 21.56 8.06
N THR A 66 6.24 22.22 7.67
CA THR A 66 5.82 22.42 6.29
C THR A 66 6.97 23.04 5.51
N LEU A 67 7.51 22.28 4.57
CA LEU A 67 8.25 22.82 3.43
C LEU A 67 7.24 23.67 2.63
N ARG A 68 7.05 24.91 3.07
CA ARG A 68 6.32 25.93 2.29
C ARG A 68 7.28 26.37 1.20
N LEU A 69 7.06 25.89 -0.02
CA LEU A 69 7.57 26.59 -1.20
C LEU A 69 6.82 27.91 -1.24
N GLY A 70 7.53 29.00 -0.92
CA GLY A 70 7.07 30.37 -1.10
C GLY A 70 6.96 30.76 -2.57
#